data_AF-A0A2D4WYM3-F1
#
_entry.id   AF-A0A2D4WYM3-F1
#
_cell.length_a   1.000
_cell.length_b   1.000
_cell.length_c   1.000
_cell.angle_alpha   90.00
_cell.angle_beta   90.00
_cell.angle_gamma   90.00
#
_symmetry.space_group_name_H-M   'P 1'
#
loop_
_entity.id
_entity.type
_entity.pdbx_description
1 polymer ?
#
loop_
_entity_poly.entity_id
_entity_poly.type
_entity_poly.pdbx_seq_one_letter_code
_entity_poly.pdbx_strand_id
1 'polypeptide(L)'
;MSYFSRFPMMVYDMKDNKNYKLLPDILRRVKTRSAIAASLSLFDTYDVRNGERPEDIAFKWFGDAELHWVILMTNNVTDRYYGWPMNDVQFQEFLEDKYDNPDAIHHYEVTKSSGITTPQGPNDYSHKVEVNSDEVGAVSVSNREYEEREQDKKRSIRLLDKRYLNEFIEEFNNLISE
;
A
#
# COMPACT_ATOMS: atom_id res chain seq x y z
N MET A 1 10.55 -6.73 -18.13
CA MET A 1 10.02 -8.12 -17.98
C MET A 1 8.92 -8.13 -16.94
N SER A 2 7.72 -8.60 -17.33
CA SER A 2 6.53 -8.71 -16.48
C SER A 2 6.74 -9.58 -15.23
N TYR A 3 6.02 -9.28 -14.15
CA TYR A 3 6.09 -9.97 -12.86
C TYR A 3 5.83 -11.48 -12.97
N PHE A 4 4.74 -11.86 -13.64
CA PHE A 4 4.28 -13.26 -13.68
C PHE A 4 5.12 -14.16 -14.59
N SER A 5 5.89 -13.60 -15.52
CA SER A 5 6.78 -14.39 -16.38
C SER A 5 8.04 -14.88 -15.65
N ARG A 6 8.25 -14.44 -14.40
CA ARG A 6 9.38 -14.86 -13.57
C ARG A 6 9.09 -16.12 -12.76
N PHE A 7 7.82 -16.44 -12.53
CA PHE A 7 7.44 -17.62 -11.75
C PHE A 7 7.66 -18.90 -12.55
N PRO A 8 8.12 -19.98 -11.91
CA PRO A 8 8.22 -21.27 -12.57
C PRO A 8 6.84 -21.76 -12.97
N MET A 9 6.77 -22.52 -14.06
CA MET A 9 5.52 -23.12 -14.52
C MET A 9 5.21 -24.35 -13.67
N MET A 10 4.00 -24.44 -13.15
CA MET A 10 3.46 -25.61 -12.49
C MET A 10 2.38 -26.27 -13.34
N VAL A 11 2.22 -27.57 -13.14
CA VAL A 11 1.16 -28.38 -13.73
C VAL A 11 0.00 -28.39 -12.75
N TYR A 12 -1.15 -27.84 -13.14
CA TYR A 12 -2.32 -27.74 -12.27
C TYR A 12 -3.57 -28.34 -12.93
N ASP A 13 -4.34 -29.11 -12.17
CA ASP A 13 -5.66 -29.59 -12.56
C ASP A 13 -6.73 -28.77 -11.83
N MET A 14 -7.48 -27.97 -12.59
CA MET A 14 -8.53 -27.12 -12.04
C MET A 14 -9.83 -27.88 -11.74
N LYS A 15 -10.05 -29.03 -12.38
CA LYS A 15 -11.36 -29.73 -12.39
C LYS A 15 -11.29 -31.16 -11.86
N ASP A 16 -10.14 -31.58 -11.34
CA ASP A 16 -9.87 -32.95 -10.88
C ASP A 16 -10.28 -34.01 -11.91
N ASN A 17 -10.04 -33.70 -13.19
CA ASN A 17 -10.41 -34.55 -14.32
C ASN A 17 -9.19 -35.09 -15.07
N LYS A 18 -7.99 -34.97 -14.47
CA LYS A 18 -6.68 -35.32 -15.01
C LYS A 18 -6.31 -34.52 -16.27
N ASN A 19 -6.98 -33.41 -16.54
CA ASN A 19 -6.64 -32.50 -17.64
C ASN A 19 -5.77 -31.37 -17.11
N TYR A 20 -4.47 -31.58 -17.18
CA TYR A 20 -3.49 -30.66 -16.63
C TYR A 20 -3.21 -29.47 -17.53
N LYS A 21 -3.13 -28.28 -16.94
CA LYS A 21 -2.69 -27.05 -17.61
C LYS A 21 -1.38 -26.56 -17.00
N LEU A 22 -0.52 -26.03 -17.86
CA LEU A 22 0.68 -25.30 -17.48
C LEU A 22 0.29 -23.88 -17.08
N LEU A 23 0.53 -23.51 -15.83
CA LEU A 23 0.24 -22.20 -15.28
C LEU A 23 1.47 -21.68 -14.50
N PRO A 24 1.71 -20.37 -14.43
CA PRO A 24 2.72 -19.81 -13.50
C PRO A 24 2.36 -20.15 -12.05
N ASP A 25 3.36 -20.55 -11.25
CA ASP A 25 3.19 -20.92 -9.84
C ASP A 25 3.00 -19.69 -8.94
N ILE A 26 1.78 -19.16 -8.92
CA ILE A 26 1.38 -18.03 -8.09
C ILE A 26 1.20 -18.39 -6.60
N LEU A 27 1.35 -19.67 -6.23
CA LEU A 27 1.22 -20.11 -4.84
C LEU A 27 2.50 -19.86 -4.03
N ARG A 28 3.62 -19.60 -4.72
CA ARG A 28 4.88 -19.20 -4.10
C ARG A 28 4.77 -17.81 -3.51
N ARG A 29 4.82 -17.73 -2.17
CA ARG A 29 4.89 -16.45 -1.45
C ARG A 29 6.33 -15.95 -1.38
N VAL A 30 6.65 -14.96 -2.21
CA VAL A 30 7.92 -14.24 -2.11
C VAL A 30 7.74 -13.07 -1.15
N LYS A 31 8.47 -13.08 -0.03
CA LYS A 31 8.50 -11.97 0.91
C LYS A 31 9.94 -11.49 1.05
N THR A 32 10.15 -10.19 0.89
CA THR A 32 11.45 -9.56 1.15
C THR A 32 11.84 -9.78 2.61
N ARG A 33 13.13 -10.04 2.86
CA ARG A 33 13.61 -10.20 4.24
C ARG A 33 13.36 -8.90 5.01
N SER A 34 12.79 -9.01 6.20
CA SER A 34 12.39 -7.85 7.03
C SER A 34 13.54 -6.87 7.32
N ALA A 35 14.79 -7.36 7.35
CA ALA A 35 15.98 -6.54 7.54
C ALA A 35 16.24 -5.55 6.39
N ILE A 36 15.94 -5.93 5.15
CA ILE A 36 16.12 -5.07 3.97
C ILE A 36 15.02 -3.99 3.96
N ALA A 37 13.79 -4.35 4.33
CA ALA A 37 12.67 -3.42 4.42
C ALA A 37 12.86 -2.31 5.48
N ALA A 38 13.69 -2.54 6.50
CA ALA A 38 13.95 -1.57 7.58
C ALA A 38 15.05 -0.55 7.24
N SER A 39 15.79 -0.73 6.15
CA SER A 39 16.94 0.12 5.83
C SER A 39 16.48 1.45 5.21
N LEU A 40 16.48 2.52 6.01
CA LEU A 40 16.09 3.88 5.61
C LEU A 40 16.88 4.41 4.40
N SER A 41 18.13 3.99 4.21
CA SER A 41 18.98 4.44 3.09
C SER A 41 18.62 3.82 1.74
N LEU A 42 17.75 2.80 1.70
CA LEU A 42 17.35 2.12 0.47
C LEU A 42 16.10 2.74 -0.17
N PHE A 43 15.36 3.57 0.59
CA PHE A 43 14.04 4.03 0.18
C PHE A 43 13.90 5.54 0.26
N ASP A 44 13.38 6.13 -0.81
CA ASP A 44 12.89 7.50 -0.82
C ASP A 44 11.37 7.51 -0.58
N THR A 45 10.87 8.55 0.09
CA THR A 45 9.43 8.75 0.27
C THR A 45 8.85 9.53 -0.92
N TYR A 46 7.75 9.05 -1.49
CA TYR A 46 7.03 9.71 -2.57
C TYR A 46 5.54 9.83 -2.23
N ASP A 47 4.96 10.99 -2.53
CA ASP A 47 3.53 11.25 -2.35
C ASP A 47 2.81 11.04 -3.69
N VAL A 48 1.96 10.00 -3.75
CA VAL A 48 1.22 9.62 -4.96
C VAL A 48 0.23 10.72 -5.33
N ARG A 49 0.26 11.18 -6.59
CA ARG A 49 -0.72 12.18 -7.04
C ARG A 49 -2.07 11.52 -7.32
N ASN A 50 -3.14 12.31 -7.20
CA ASN A 50 -4.49 11.84 -7.52
C ASN A 50 -4.53 11.21 -8.94
N GLY A 51 -5.03 9.97 -9.01
CA GLY A 51 -5.16 9.20 -10.24
C GLY A 51 -3.89 8.51 -10.77
N GLU A 52 -2.75 8.64 -10.09
CA GLU A 52 -1.53 7.91 -10.49
C GLU A 52 -1.66 6.43 -10.17
N ARG A 53 -1.38 5.59 -11.17
CA ARG A 53 -1.34 4.14 -10.99
C ARG A 53 0.10 3.69 -10.68
N PRO A 54 0.29 2.51 -10.05
CA PRO A 54 1.62 1.95 -9.81
C PRO A 54 2.52 1.89 -11.05
N GLU A 55 1.95 1.59 -12.23
CA GLU A 55 2.69 1.58 -13.51
C GLU A 55 3.18 2.95 -13.93
N ASP A 56 2.37 3.99 -13.71
CA ASP A 56 2.72 5.35 -14.10
C ASP A 56 3.89 5.83 -13.23
N ILE A 57 3.90 5.47 -11.93
CA ILE A 57 5.02 5.75 -11.03
C ILE A 57 6.26 4.92 -11.40
N ALA A 58 6.10 3.63 -11.70
CA ALA A 58 7.20 2.78 -12.12
C ALA A 58 7.88 3.29 -13.39
N PHE A 59 7.09 3.75 -14.36
CA PHE A 59 7.63 4.38 -15.57
C PHE A 59 8.38 5.67 -15.26
N LYS A 60 7.85 6.55 -14.40
CA LYS A 60 8.52 7.80 -14.00
C LYS A 60 9.81 7.55 -13.22
N TRP A 61 9.80 6.57 -12.33
CA TRP A 61 10.91 6.29 -11.42
C TRP A 61 11.95 5.37 -12.06
N PHE A 62 11.56 4.17 -12.51
CA PHE A 62 12.49 3.18 -13.06
C PHE A 62 12.66 3.25 -14.58
N GLY A 63 11.80 3.98 -15.30
CA GLY A 63 11.81 4.02 -16.77
C GLY A 63 11.10 2.84 -17.42
N ASP A 64 10.52 1.92 -16.64
CA ASP A 64 9.81 0.73 -17.11
C ASP A 64 8.52 0.53 -16.30
N ALA A 65 7.38 0.57 -16.99
CA ALA A 65 6.05 0.36 -16.41
C ALA A 65 5.86 -1.08 -15.90
N GLU A 66 6.61 -2.05 -16.42
CA GLU A 66 6.55 -3.44 -15.99
C GLU A 66 7.14 -3.66 -14.59
N LEU A 67 7.87 -2.69 -14.04
CA LEU A 67 8.46 -2.75 -12.70
C LEU A 67 7.53 -2.27 -11.58
N HIS A 68 6.25 -2.03 -11.87
CA HIS A 68 5.27 -1.64 -10.85
C HIS A 68 5.15 -2.61 -9.68
N TRP A 69 5.37 -3.91 -9.91
CA TRP A 69 5.37 -4.92 -8.85
C TRP A 69 6.45 -4.68 -7.79
N VAL A 70 7.59 -4.05 -8.15
CA VAL A 70 8.63 -3.68 -7.18
C VAL A 70 8.08 -2.65 -6.19
N ILE A 71 7.33 -1.67 -6.69
CA ILE A 71 6.68 -0.64 -5.85
C ILE A 71 5.63 -1.28 -4.96
N LEU A 72 4.80 -2.17 -5.50
CA LEU A 72 3.78 -2.87 -4.72
C LEU A 72 4.39 -3.75 -3.62
N MET A 73 5.44 -4.50 -3.96
CA MET A 73 6.15 -5.39 -3.03
C MET A 73 6.86 -4.63 -1.91
N THR A 74 7.51 -3.51 -2.24
CA THR A 74 8.23 -2.69 -1.25
C THR A 74 7.29 -1.98 -0.27
N ASN A 75 6.05 -1.70 -0.68
CA ASN A 75 5.02 -1.10 0.15
C ASN A 75 4.07 -2.11 0.79
N ASN A 76 4.32 -3.42 0.64
CA ASN A 76 3.45 -4.50 1.11
C ASN A 76 1.98 -4.39 0.62
N VAL A 77 1.78 -3.84 -0.58
CA VAL A 77 0.46 -3.73 -1.20
C VAL A 77 0.10 -5.07 -1.83
N THR A 78 -0.76 -5.84 -1.17
CA THR A 78 -1.24 -7.14 -1.68
C THR A 78 -2.43 -6.99 -2.61
N ASP A 79 -3.32 -6.06 -2.30
CA ASP A 79 -4.48 -5.73 -3.11
C ASP A 79 -4.26 -4.38 -3.76
N ARG A 80 -4.16 -4.37 -5.09
CA ARG A 80 -3.99 -3.15 -5.86
C ARG A 80 -5.20 -2.22 -5.78
N TYR A 81 -6.42 -2.77 -5.71
CA TYR A 81 -7.65 -1.97 -5.75
C TYR A 81 -7.90 -1.24 -4.43
N TYR A 82 -7.68 -1.91 -3.30
CA TYR A 82 -7.95 -1.32 -1.98
C TYR A 82 -6.69 -0.82 -1.24
N GLY A 83 -5.53 -1.36 -1.59
CA GLY A 83 -4.24 -1.00 -0.96
C GLY A 83 -3.53 0.17 -1.65
N TRP A 84 -4.02 0.63 -2.80
CA TRP A 84 -3.52 1.82 -3.48
C TRP A 84 -4.43 3.03 -3.18
N PRO A 85 -3.89 4.27 -3.13
CA PRO A 85 -4.71 5.47 -2.97
C PRO A 85 -5.74 5.57 -4.11
N MET A 86 -6.99 5.77 -3.73
CA MET A 86 -8.10 5.99 -4.65
C MET A 86 -8.03 7.38 -5.26
N ASN A 87 -8.60 7.56 -6.46
CA ASN A 87 -8.80 8.90 -6.99
C ASN A 87 -10.02 9.58 -6.35
N ASP A 88 -10.14 10.91 -6.49
CA ASP A 88 -11.21 11.68 -5.83
C ASP A 88 -12.62 11.17 -6.15
N VAL A 89 -12.87 10.74 -7.39
CA VAL A 89 -14.19 10.24 -7.85
C VAL A 89 -14.49 8.88 -7.21
N GLN A 90 -13.54 7.95 -7.27
CA GLN A 90 -13.64 6.64 -6.64
C GLN A 90 -13.78 6.74 -5.12
N PHE A 91 -13.10 7.72 -4.51
CA PHE A 91 -13.19 7.96 -3.08
C PHE A 91 -14.57 8.45 -2.67
N GLN A 92 -15.15 9.37 -3.44
CA GLN A 92 -16.52 9.83 -3.20
C GLN A 92 -17.54 8.70 -3.36
N GLU A 93 -17.41 7.87 -4.41
CA GLU A 93 -18.25 6.67 -4.59
C GLU A 93 -18.10 5.68 -3.43
N PHE A 94 -16.86 5.47 -2.95
CA PHE A 94 -16.58 4.61 -1.81
C PHE A 94 -17.22 5.13 -0.51
N LEU A 95 -17.22 6.44 -0.28
CA LEU A 95 -17.87 7.05 0.88
C LEU A 95 -19.39 6.88 0.83
N GLU A 96 -20.00 7.09 -0.34
CA GLU A 96 -21.45 6.96 -0.53
C GLU A 96 -21.93 5.51 -0.44
N ASP A 97 -21.13 4.54 -0.88
CA ASP A 97 -21.45 3.12 -0.78
C ASP A 97 -21.28 2.59 0.66
N LYS A 98 -20.28 3.10 1.38
CA LYS A 98 -19.95 2.62 2.73
C LYS A 98 -20.78 3.26 3.84
N TYR A 99 -21.16 4.53 3.69
CA TYR A 99 -21.83 5.31 4.73
C TYR A 99 -23.13 5.95 4.24
N ASP A 100 -24.22 5.76 4.99
CA ASP A 100 -25.48 6.48 4.75
C ASP A 100 -25.31 8.01 4.88
N ASN A 101 -24.38 8.45 5.74
CA ASN A 101 -24.01 9.86 5.89
C ASN A 101 -22.48 10.00 6.08
N PRO A 102 -21.75 10.38 5.02
CA PRO A 102 -20.30 10.61 5.07
C PRO A 102 -19.86 11.70 6.06
N ASP A 103 -20.72 12.66 6.36
CA ASP A 103 -20.39 13.78 7.25
C ASP A 103 -20.85 13.53 8.70
N ALA A 104 -21.37 12.32 8.99
CA ALA A 104 -21.68 11.91 10.35
C ALA A 104 -20.41 11.67 11.18
N ILE A 105 -20.56 11.80 12.50
CA ILE A 105 -19.47 11.62 13.46
C ILE A 105 -19.07 10.15 13.51
N HIS A 106 -17.80 9.85 13.19
CA HIS A 106 -17.22 8.53 13.31
C HIS A 106 -16.74 8.26 14.74
N HIS A 107 -15.97 9.19 15.30
CA HIS A 107 -15.41 9.11 16.64
C HIS A 107 -15.03 10.50 17.15
N TYR A 108 -14.64 10.59 18.42
CA TYR A 108 -14.05 11.79 18.99
C TYR A 108 -12.57 11.54 19.27
N GLU A 109 -11.73 12.54 19.08
CA GLU A 109 -10.30 12.45 19.32
C GLU A 109 -9.78 13.59 20.19
N VAL A 110 -8.72 13.32 20.96
CA VAL A 110 -7.95 14.33 21.69
C VAL A 110 -6.47 14.17 21.38
N THR A 111 -5.71 15.25 21.53
CA THR A 111 -4.24 15.19 21.44
C THR A 111 -3.69 14.52 22.69
N LYS A 112 -2.76 13.57 22.51
CA LYS A 112 -2.09 12.87 23.61
C LYS A 112 -1.46 13.85 24.61
N SER A 113 -1.57 13.52 25.89
CA SER A 113 -0.92 14.27 26.99
C SER A 113 0.54 13.84 27.22
N SER A 114 0.97 12.71 26.66
CA SER A 114 2.35 12.20 26.77
C SER A 114 2.79 11.45 25.51
N GLY A 115 4.09 11.43 25.23
CA GLY A 115 4.67 10.83 24.02
C GLY A 115 4.80 11.83 22.87
N ILE A 116 4.49 11.40 21.64
CA ILE A 116 4.46 12.27 20.46
C ILE A 116 3.19 13.12 20.56
N THR A 117 3.34 14.41 20.89
CA THR A 117 2.24 15.37 21.06
C THR A 117 2.07 16.30 19.86
N THR A 118 2.99 16.24 18.89
CA THR A 118 2.99 17.07 17.68
C THR A 118 3.10 16.17 16.44
N PRO A 119 2.46 16.55 15.32
CA PRO A 119 2.64 15.85 14.05
C PRO A 119 4.12 15.81 13.64
N GLN A 120 4.63 14.67 13.18
CA GLN A 120 5.97 14.51 12.62
C GLN A 120 5.99 14.57 11.08
N GLY A 121 4.85 14.91 10.46
CA GLY A 121 4.71 15.11 9.03
C GLY A 121 3.29 15.54 8.65
N PRO A 122 3.04 15.89 7.38
CA PRO A 122 1.74 16.38 6.92
C PRO A 122 0.59 15.38 7.13
N ASN A 123 0.89 14.08 7.03
CA ASN A 123 -0.09 12.99 7.12
C ASN A 123 0.04 12.19 8.44
N ASP A 124 0.72 12.74 9.45
CA ASP A 124 0.96 12.06 10.73
C ASP A 124 -0.09 12.42 11.79
N TYR A 125 -1.02 11.50 12.01
CA TYR A 125 -2.06 11.59 13.02
C TYR A 125 -1.75 10.77 14.28
N SER A 126 -0.51 10.28 14.47
CA SER A 126 -0.13 9.41 15.60
C SER A 126 -0.25 10.07 16.98
N HIS A 127 -0.34 11.41 17.02
CA HIS A 127 -0.51 12.22 18.22
C HIS A 127 -1.98 12.32 18.69
N LYS A 128 -2.93 11.79 17.91
CA LYS A 128 -4.36 11.73 18.26
C LYS A 128 -4.73 10.40 18.92
N VAL A 129 -5.69 10.43 19.83
CA VAL A 129 -6.27 9.25 20.49
C VAL A 129 -7.78 9.36 20.50
N GLU A 130 -8.45 8.26 20.18
CA GLU A 130 -9.90 8.15 20.27
C GLU A 130 -10.36 8.21 21.73
N VAL A 131 -11.35 9.06 22.00
CA VAL A 131 -11.93 9.30 23.32
C VAL A 131 -13.45 9.33 23.24
N ASN A 132 -14.11 9.32 24.40
CA ASN A 132 -15.55 9.52 24.49
C ASN A 132 -15.91 11.00 24.27
N SER A 133 -17.17 11.28 23.93
CA SER A 133 -17.64 12.64 23.59
C SER A 133 -17.64 13.63 24.77
N ASP A 134 -17.59 13.11 25.99
CA ASP A 134 -17.62 13.82 27.27
C ASP A 134 -16.23 14.21 27.79
N GLU A 135 -15.16 13.81 27.09
CA GLU A 135 -13.79 14.19 27.45
C GLU A 135 -13.51 15.68 27.15
N VAL A 136 -12.79 16.34 28.05
CA VAL A 136 -12.50 17.77 27.92
C VAL A 136 -11.54 18.01 26.75
N GLY A 137 -11.99 18.76 25.75
CA GLY A 137 -11.19 19.04 24.54
C GLY A 137 -11.31 17.98 23.45
N ALA A 138 -12.28 17.08 23.54
CA ALA A 138 -12.64 16.15 22.48
C ALA A 138 -13.10 16.90 21.21
N VAL A 139 -12.56 16.51 20.06
CA VAL A 139 -12.95 17.00 18.73
C VAL A 139 -13.58 15.86 17.96
N SER A 140 -14.76 16.09 17.37
CA SER A 140 -15.40 15.08 16.52
C SER A 140 -14.68 14.95 15.18
N VAL A 141 -14.48 13.72 14.74
CA VAL A 141 -13.98 13.38 13.40
C VAL A 141 -15.13 12.77 12.60
N SER A 142 -15.36 13.26 11.39
CA SER A 142 -16.38 12.71 10.49
C SER A 142 -15.92 11.41 9.80
N ASN A 143 -16.86 10.63 9.27
CA ASN A 143 -16.52 9.44 8.47
C ASN A 143 -15.63 9.80 7.28
N ARG A 144 -15.95 10.91 6.59
CA ARG A 144 -15.13 11.46 5.50
C ARG A 144 -13.70 11.76 5.94
N GLU A 145 -13.52 12.53 7.01
CA GLU A 145 -12.19 12.87 7.52
C GLU A 145 -11.40 11.63 7.94
N TYR A 146 -12.05 10.63 8.55
CA TYR A 146 -11.40 9.39 8.91
C TYR A 146 -10.86 8.65 7.68
N GLU A 147 -11.70 8.49 6.64
CA GLU A 147 -11.30 7.80 5.42
C GLU A 147 -10.27 8.59 4.60
N GLU A 148 -10.33 9.93 4.59
CA GLU A 148 -9.31 10.77 3.97
C GLU A 148 -7.93 10.52 4.60
N ARG A 149 -7.88 10.43 5.94
CA ARG A 149 -6.64 10.09 6.66
C ARG A 149 -6.12 8.69 6.34
N GLU A 150 -7.01 7.73 6.12
CA GLU A 150 -6.61 6.39 5.67
C GLU A 150 -6.06 6.41 4.23
N GLN A 151 -6.63 7.22 3.33
CA GLN A 151 -6.08 7.43 1.99
C GLN A 151 -4.72 8.16 2.03
N ASP A 152 -4.56 9.16 2.88
CA ASP A 152 -3.30 9.90 3.08
C ASP A 152 -2.15 8.98 3.51
N LYS A 153 -2.44 7.98 4.36
CA LYS A 153 -1.46 6.95 4.75
C LYS A 153 -1.05 6.09 3.56
N LYS A 154 -2.00 5.71 2.68
CA LYS A 154 -1.72 4.94 1.45
C LYS A 154 -0.98 5.76 0.40
N ARG A 155 -1.20 7.07 0.36
CA ARG A 155 -0.60 8.00 -0.61
C ARG A 155 0.90 8.19 -0.40
N SER A 156 1.37 8.09 0.85
CA SER A 156 2.80 8.13 1.17
C SER A 156 3.44 6.76 0.97
N ILE A 157 4.07 6.56 -0.19
CA ILE A 157 4.75 5.30 -0.55
C ILE A 157 6.27 5.43 -0.43
N ARG A 158 6.93 4.28 -0.26
CA ARG A 158 8.38 4.11 -0.28
C ARG A 158 8.80 3.63 -1.67
N LEU A 159 9.73 4.35 -2.30
CA LEU A 159 10.32 3.99 -3.58
C LEU A 159 11.74 3.47 -3.35
N LEU A 160 12.04 2.29 -3.88
CA LEU A 160 13.40 1.75 -3.88
C LEU A 160 14.29 2.65 -4.74
N ASP A 161 15.46 3.02 -4.22
CA ASP A 161 16.46 3.73 -5.01
C ASP A 161 16.90 2.88 -6.20
N LYS A 162 16.94 3.51 -7.39
CA LYS A 162 17.26 2.88 -8.67
C LYS A 162 18.59 2.11 -8.64
N ARG A 163 19.55 2.54 -7.80
CA ARG A 163 20.84 1.88 -7.62
C ARG A 163 20.72 0.43 -7.13
N TYR A 164 19.71 0.14 -6.33
CA TYR A 164 19.48 -1.20 -5.75
C TYR A 164 18.46 -2.04 -6.52
N LEU A 165 17.91 -1.52 -7.62
CA LEU A 165 16.89 -2.21 -8.41
C LEU A 165 17.39 -3.56 -8.94
N ASN A 166 18.63 -3.61 -9.43
CA ASN A 166 19.21 -4.84 -9.98
C ASN A 166 19.42 -5.90 -8.89
N GLU A 167 20.00 -5.51 -7.75
CA GLU A 167 20.20 -6.40 -6.61
C GLU A 167 18.87 -6.95 -6.08
N PHE A 168 17.84 -6.09 -6.00
CA PHE A 168 16.49 -6.51 -5.62
C PHE A 168 15.89 -7.53 -6.59
N ILE A 169 16.07 -7.32 -7.90
CA ILE A 169 15.59 -8.23 -8.94
C ILE A 169 16.31 -9.59 -8.85
N GLU A 170 17.62 -9.58 -8.61
CA GLU A 170 18.41 -10.80 -8.44
C GLU A 170 17.98 -11.57 -7.19
N GLU A 171 17.85 -10.90 -6.04
CA GLU A 171 17.36 -11.52 -4.81
C GLU A 171 15.96 -12.11 -5.01
N PHE A 172 15.06 -11.38 -5.66
CA PHE A 172 13.72 -11.86 -5.98
C PHE A 172 13.74 -13.10 -6.86
N ASN A 173 14.56 -13.12 -7.91
CA ASN A 173 14.69 -14.29 -8.79
C ASN A 173 15.28 -15.49 -8.03
N ASN A 174 16.26 -15.26 -7.14
CA ASN A 174 16.83 -16.32 -6.30
C ASN A 174 15.77 -16.94 -5.38
N LEU A 175 14.97 -16.10 -4.71
CA LEU A 175 13.86 -16.55 -3.84
C LEU A 175 12.76 -17.29 -4.60
N ILE A 176 12.53 -16.96 -5.86
CA ILE A 176 11.58 -17.68 -6.72
C ILE A 176 12.15 -19.04 -7.16
N SER A 177 13.46 -19.14 -7.34
CA SER A 177 14.13 -20.36 -7.81
C SER A 177 14.36 -21.40 -6.72
N GLU A 178 14.31 -21.00 -5.44
CA GLU A 178 14.24 -21.92 -4.29
C GLU A 178 12.92 -22.72 -4.28
#